data_AF-A0A4Q3AA07-F1
#
_entry.id   AF-A0A4Q3AA07-F1
#
_cell.length_a   1.000
_cell.length_b   1.000
_cell.length_c   1.000
_cell.angle_alpha   90.00
_cell.angle_beta   90.00
_cell.angle_gamma   90.00
#
_symmetry.space_group_name_H-M   'P 1'
#
loop_
_entity.id
_entity.type
_entity.pdbx_description
1 polymer ?
#
loop_
_entity_poly.entity_id
_entity_poly.type
_entity_poly.pdbx_seq_one_letter_code
_entity_poly.pdbx_strand_id
1 'polypeptide(L)'
;MTVSAPSPLLSDLTVSCVPVLDPGFLPAVLWNRAYREMAADGRTLDLALVRQDGTAFRWSSPVLADTPENAPLTLRYIERVLKFLLWQKGGSCVLIAGAPELVPALAAIYGPGGTREFDWNFIGKKIFGEPLRFAAVEMADLP
;
A
#
# COMPACT_ATOMS: atom_id res chain seq x y z
N MET A 1 -21.78 1.75 17.84
CA MET A 1 -20.66 1.57 16.88
C MET A 1 -21.18 1.92 15.50
N THR A 2 -21.00 3.17 15.09
CA THR A 2 -21.34 3.63 13.74
C THR A 2 -20.16 3.32 12.84
N VAL A 3 -20.35 2.40 11.90
CA VAL A 3 -19.43 2.21 10.78
C VAL A 3 -19.53 3.49 9.95
N SER A 4 -18.48 4.31 9.93
CA SER A 4 -18.45 5.51 9.08
C SER A 4 -18.59 5.06 7.63
N ALA A 5 -19.53 5.66 6.90
CA ALA A 5 -19.70 5.39 5.48
C ALA A 5 -18.40 5.78 4.75
N PRO A 6 -17.99 5.04 3.68
CA PRO A 6 -16.89 5.51 2.85
C PRO A 6 -17.19 6.92 2.34
N SER A 7 -16.19 7.81 2.37
CA SER A 7 -16.33 9.17 1.84
C SER A 7 -16.94 9.12 0.43
N PRO A 8 -17.93 9.96 0.11
CA PRO A 8 -18.75 9.86 -1.10
C PRO A 8 -17.91 9.78 -2.40
N LEU A 9 -16.74 10.42 -2.42
CA LEU A 9 -15.84 10.50 -3.57
C LEU A 9 -15.36 9.15 -4.15
N LEU A 10 -15.24 8.08 -3.35
CA LEU A 10 -14.80 6.77 -3.86
C LEU A 10 -15.97 5.82 -4.18
N SER A 11 -17.16 6.14 -3.66
CA SER A 11 -18.40 5.37 -3.87
C SER A 11 -19.05 5.69 -5.22
N ASP A 12 -18.81 6.90 -5.74
CA ASP A 12 -19.46 7.46 -6.93
C ASP A 12 -18.61 7.33 -8.21
N LEU A 13 -17.59 6.46 -8.21
CA LEU A 13 -16.72 6.27 -9.36
C LEU A 13 -17.49 5.62 -10.52
N THR A 14 -17.58 6.35 -11.64
CA THR A 14 -18.24 5.85 -12.85
C THR A 14 -17.31 4.95 -13.65
N VAL A 15 -17.72 3.68 -13.84
CA VAL A 15 -17.00 2.70 -14.66
C VAL A 15 -17.65 2.60 -16.04
N SER A 16 -16.99 3.10 -17.08
CA SER A 16 -17.56 3.15 -18.44
C SER A 16 -17.74 1.78 -19.11
N CYS A 17 -16.94 0.79 -18.72
CA CYS A 17 -16.99 -0.57 -19.25
C CYS A 17 -17.12 -1.56 -18.10
N VAL A 18 -18.35 -1.92 -17.75
CA VAL A 18 -18.63 -2.85 -16.64
C VAL A 18 -18.52 -4.30 -17.16
N PRO A 19 -17.64 -5.13 -16.57
CA PRO A 19 -17.51 -6.51 -17.01
C PRO A 19 -18.72 -7.34 -16.57
N VAL A 20 -19.28 -8.11 -17.50
CA VAL A 20 -20.50 -8.91 -17.27
C VAL A 20 -20.34 -9.93 -16.13
N LEU A 21 -19.14 -10.49 -15.97
CA LEU A 21 -18.84 -11.51 -14.94
C LEU A 21 -18.50 -10.91 -13.57
N ASP A 22 -18.28 -9.60 -13.48
CA ASP A 22 -18.03 -8.90 -12.21
C ASP A 22 -18.68 -7.51 -12.24
N PRO A 23 -20.02 -7.42 -12.09
CA PRO A 23 -20.73 -6.15 -12.15
C PRO A 23 -20.28 -5.13 -11.09
N GLY A 24 -19.64 -5.60 -10.00
CA GLY A 24 -19.07 -4.77 -8.95
C GLY A 24 -17.60 -4.40 -9.16
N PHE A 25 -17.02 -4.75 -10.31
CA PHE A 25 -15.61 -4.50 -10.60
C PHE A 25 -15.29 -3.01 -10.54
N LEU A 26 -14.33 -2.66 -9.69
CA LEU A 26 -13.78 -1.32 -9.61
C LEU A 26 -12.34 -1.30 -10.14
N PRO A 27 -12.09 -0.69 -11.31
CA PRO A 27 -10.74 -0.57 -11.84
C PRO A 27 -9.81 0.13 -10.85
N ALA A 28 -8.68 -0.50 -10.51
CA ALA A 28 -7.70 0.07 -9.58
C ALA A 28 -7.20 1.46 -10.04
N VAL A 29 -7.11 1.69 -11.35
CA VAL A 29 -6.69 2.99 -11.90
C VAL A 29 -7.66 4.13 -11.55
N LEU A 30 -8.97 3.86 -11.51
CA LEU A 30 -9.97 4.89 -11.15
C LEU A 30 -9.90 5.19 -9.66
N TRP A 31 -9.85 4.14 -8.84
CA TRP A 31 -9.73 4.28 -7.39
C TRP A 31 -8.44 5.01 -6.98
N ASN A 32 -7.30 4.66 -7.59
CA ASN A 32 -6.01 5.30 -7.33
C ASN A 32 -5.94 6.76 -7.79
N ARG A 33 -6.69 7.14 -8.84
CA ARG A 33 -6.78 8.55 -9.26
C ARG A 33 -7.58 9.34 -8.24
N ALA A 34 -8.77 8.89 -7.89
CA ALA A 34 -9.63 9.56 -6.92
C ALA A 34 -8.99 9.66 -5.53
N TYR A 35 -8.32 8.61 -5.04
CA TYR A 35 -7.58 8.68 -3.77
C TYR A 35 -6.49 9.76 -3.81
N ARG A 36 -5.70 9.83 -4.90
CA ARG A 36 -4.63 10.82 -5.02
C ARG A 36 -5.16 12.25 -5.16
N GLU A 37 -6.30 12.43 -5.80
CA GLU A 37 -6.99 13.73 -5.85
C GLU A 37 -7.44 14.16 -4.45
N MET A 38 -8.03 13.24 -3.66
CA MET A 38 -8.37 13.50 -2.25
C MET A 38 -7.13 13.83 -1.40
N ALA A 39 -6.01 13.17 -1.69
CA ALA A 39 -4.76 13.35 -0.97
C ALA A 39 -3.89 14.49 -1.53
N ALA A 40 -4.34 15.29 -2.50
CA ALA A 40 -3.50 16.27 -3.18
C ALA A 40 -2.79 17.25 -2.23
N ASP A 41 -3.50 17.69 -1.19
CA ASP A 41 -2.97 18.57 -0.12
C ASP A 41 -2.58 17.78 1.15
N GLY A 42 -2.43 16.47 1.02
CA GLY A 42 -2.05 15.57 2.09
C GLY A 42 -0.55 15.62 2.38
N ARG A 43 -0.09 14.63 3.15
CA ARG A 43 1.33 14.46 3.44
C ARG A 43 2.00 13.53 2.42
N THR A 44 3.32 13.62 2.30
CA THR A 44 4.07 12.73 1.41
C THR A 44 4.45 11.45 2.14
N LEU A 45 4.24 10.32 1.48
CA LEU A 45 4.76 9.01 1.87
C LEU A 45 5.79 8.55 0.85
N ASP A 46 6.94 8.08 1.34
CA ASP A 46 7.95 7.40 0.54
C ASP A 46 8.08 5.93 0.96
N LEU A 47 8.16 5.05 -0.04
CA LEU A 47 8.49 3.65 0.10
C LEU A 47 9.86 3.37 -0.51
N ALA A 48 10.65 2.53 0.13
CA ALA A 48 11.77 1.84 -0.51
C ALA A 48 11.64 0.32 -0.36
N LEU A 49 11.76 -0.39 -1.47
CA LEU A 49 11.90 -1.85 -1.51
C LEU A 49 13.37 -2.17 -1.67
N VAL A 50 13.98 -2.73 -0.63
CA VAL A 50 15.42 -2.99 -0.55
C VAL A 50 15.70 -4.49 -0.63
N ARG A 51 16.70 -4.85 -1.41
CA ARG A 51 17.22 -6.22 -1.57
C ARG A 51 18.44 -6.42 -0.67
N GLN A 52 18.86 -7.67 -0.50
CA GLN A 52 20.00 -8.05 0.36
C GLN A 52 21.33 -7.41 -0.07
N ASP A 53 21.51 -7.12 -1.36
CA ASP A 53 22.71 -6.47 -1.89
C ASP A 53 22.70 -4.94 -1.74
N GLY A 54 21.66 -4.38 -1.12
CA GLY A 54 21.46 -2.94 -0.95
C GLY A 54 20.77 -2.26 -2.15
N THR A 55 20.52 -2.96 -3.25
CA THR A 55 19.74 -2.41 -4.36
C THR A 55 18.35 -2.04 -3.89
N ALA A 56 17.92 -0.81 -4.17
CA ALA A 56 16.63 -0.29 -3.74
C ALA A 56 15.81 0.28 -4.90
N PHE A 57 14.49 0.14 -4.80
CA PHE A 57 13.53 0.86 -5.63
C PHE A 57 12.71 1.80 -4.75
N ARG A 58 12.63 3.08 -5.16
CA ARG A 58 11.84 4.10 -4.46
C ARG A 58 10.54 4.43 -5.17
N TRP A 59 9.52 4.70 -4.38
CA TRP A 59 8.23 5.18 -4.84
C TRP A 59 7.65 6.18 -3.85
N SER A 60 7.02 7.23 -4.37
CA SER A 60 6.48 8.33 -3.58
C SER A 60 5.03 8.59 -3.99
N SER A 61 4.20 8.96 -3.02
CA SER A 61 2.83 9.44 -3.27
C SER A 61 2.34 10.34 -2.16
N PRO A 62 1.45 11.30 -2.47
CA PRO A 62 0.64 11.90 -1.43
C PRO A 62 -0.25 10.83 -0.77
N VAL A 63 -0.48 11.00 0.54
CA VAL A 63 -1.43 10.25 1.35
C VAL A 63 -2.22 11.21 2.23
N LEU A 64 -3.44 10.81 2.57
CA LEU A 64 -4.29 11.58 3.47
C LEU A 64 -3.64 11.75 4.85
N ALA A 65 -4.04 12.81 5.58
CA ALA A 65 -3.65 13.00 6.97
C ALA A 65 -4.04 11.77 7.82
N ASP A 66 -3.20 11.43 8.80
CA ASP A 66 -3.43 10.30 9.70
C ASP A 66 -4.56 10.63 10.69
N THR A 67 -5.77 10.23 10.32
CA THR A 67 -6.97 10.34 11.13
C THR A 67 -7.71 9.01 11.11
N PRO A 68 -8.53 8.68 12.13
CA PRO A 68 -9.30 7.44 12.14
C PRO A 68 -10.19 7.23 10.91
N GLU A 69 -10.66 8.31 10.29
CA GLU A 69 -11.49 8.27 9.09
C GLU A 69 -10.69 7.98 7.81
N ASN A 70 -9.46 8.51 7.72
CA ASN A 70 -8.59 8.35 6.56
C ASN A 70 -7.77 7.05 6.60
N ALA A 71 -7.44 6.55 7.79
CA ALA A 71 -6.53 5.42 7.97
C ALA A 71 -6.93 4.16 7.16
N PRO A 72 -8.22 3.75 7.09
CA PRO A 72 -8.62 2.61 6.27
C PRO A 72 -8.40 2.85 4.76
N LEU A 73 -8.62 4.07 4.28
CA LEU A 73 -8.42 4.44 2.88
C LEU A 73 -6.92 4.43 2.53
N THR A 74 -6.09 5.06 3.37
CA THR A 74 -4.64 5.08 3.18
C THR A 74 -4.04 3.68 3.25
N LEU A 75 -4.46 2.85 4.21
CA LEU A 75 -4.02 1.47 4.30
C LEU A 75 -4.39 0.68 3.04
N ARG A 76 -5.63 0.79 2.56
CA ARG A 76 -6.06 0.13 1.31
C ARG A 76 -5.24 0.58 0.10
N TYR A 77 -5.00 1.88 -0.04
CA TYR A 77 -4.20 2.43 -1.13
C TYR A 77 -2.78 1.87 -1.11
N ILE A 78 -2.10 2.02 0.02
CA ILE A 78 -0.69 1.68 0.17
C ILE A 78 -0.48 0.17 0.13
N GLU A 79 -1.34 -0.63 0.75
CA GLU A 79 -1.27 -2.10 0.65
C GLU A 79 -1.35 -2.58 -0.80
N ARG A 80 -2.26 -2.01 -1.61
CA ARG A 80 -2.44 -2.42 -3.00
C ARG A 80 -1.29 -1.96 -3.89
N VAL A 81 -0.77 -0.75 -3.67
CA VAL A 81 0.44 -0.26 -4.34
C VAL A 81 1.64 -1.12 -3.95
N LEU A 82 1.84 -1.38 -2.66
CA LEU A 82 2.93 -2.21 -2.17
C LEU A 82 2.89 -3.61 -2.80
N LYS A 83 1.71 -4.25 -2.84
CA LYS A 83 1.55 -5.53 -3.52
C LYS A 83 2.06 -5.45 -4.97
N PHE A 84 1.60 -4.45 -5.71
CA PHE A 84 2.02 -4.24 -7.09
C PHE A 84 3.55 -4.05 -7.21
N LEU A 85 4.15 -3.24 -6.33
CA LEU A 85 5.59 -2.98 -6.34
C LEU A 85 6.42 -4.20 -5.93
N LEU A 86 5.97 -5.01 -4.96
CA LEU A 86 6.65 -6.24 -4.58
C LEU A 86 6.73 -7.22 -5.75
N TRP A 87 5.67 -7.35 -6.55
CA TRP A 87 5.67 -8.21 -7.74
C TRP A 87 6.38 -7.58 -8.94
N GLN A 88 6.37 -6.26 -9.09
CA GLN A 88 6.99 -5.58 -10.23
C GLN A 88 8.51 -5.36 -10.04
N LYS A 89 8.94 -5.02 -8.83
CA LYS A 89 10.30 -4.55 -8.52
C LYS A 89 11.05 -5.52 -7.61
N GLY A 90 10.35 -6.14 -6.67
CA GLY A 90 10.91 -7.08 -5.70
C GLY A 90 11.77 -6.39 -4.64
N GLY A 91 11.81 -7.02 -3.46
CA GLY A 91 12.58 -6.65 -2.29
C GLY A 91 12.11 -7.48 -1.11
N SER A 92 12.95 -7.58 -0.07
CA SER A 92 12.59 -8.24 1.19
C SER A 92 12.46 -7.28 2.36
N CYS A 93 13.01 -6.06 2.25
CA CYS A 93 12.88 -5.02 3.25
C CYS A 93 12.09 -3.84 2.67
N VAL A 94 11.00 -3.45 3.34
CA VAL A 94 10.14 -2.33 2.97
C VAL A 94 10.34 -1.22 4.00
N LEU A 95 10.96 -0.13 3.57
CA LEU A 95 11.14 1.07 4.38
C LEU A 95 10.01 2.06 4.06
N ILE A 96 9.46 2.69 5.10
CA ILE A 96 8.34 3.62 5.01
C ILE A 96 8.72 4.92 5.70
N ALA A 97 8.74 6.02 4.97
CA ALA A 97 8.92 7.37 5.53
C ALA A 97 7.66 8.21 5.32
N GLY A 98 7.40 9.11 6.27
CA GLY A 98 6.23 10.00 6.22
C GLY A 98 4.89 9.36 6.61
N ALA A 99 4.86 8.04 6.87
CA ALA A 99 3.67 7.32 7.37
C ALA A 99 4.01 6.10 8.25
N PRO A 100 4.67 6.31 9.41
CA PRO A 100 5.14 5.21 10.27
C PRO A 100 4.00 4.33 10.81
N GLU A 101 2.79 4.86 10.95
CA GLU A 101 1.63 4.14 11.48
C GLU A 101 1.17 2.98 10.58
N LEU A 102 1.59 2.95 9.31
CA LEU A 102 1.28 1.84 8.40
C LEU A 102 2.13 0.59 8.66
N VAL A 103 3.30 0.75 9.28
CA VAL A 103 4.27 -0.36 9.47
C VAL A 103 3.65 -1.55 10.21
N PRO A 104 2.99 -1.38 11.38
CA PRO A 104 2.40 -2.52 12.09
C PRO A 104 1.30 -3.21 11.27
N ALA A 105 0.45 -2.44 10.59
CA ALA A 105 -0.65 -2.98 9.79
C ALA A 105 -0.12 -3.78 8.58
N LEU A 106 0.87 -3.25 7.87
CA LEU A 106 1.49 -3.92 6.73
C LEU A 106 2.28 -5.16 7.17
N ALA A 107 3.03 -5.09 8.27
CA ALA A 107 3.72 -6.25 8.83
C ALA A 107 2.75 -7.38 9.21
N ALA A 108 1.58 -7.04 9.77
CA ALA A 108 0.53 -8.02 10.07
C ALA A 108 -0.10 -8.62 8.79
N ILE A 109 -0.39 -7.78 7.80
CA ILE A 109 -0.96 -8.21 6.52
C ILE A 109 0.00 -9.15 5.77
N TYR A 110 1.29 -8.79 5.71
CA TYR A 110 2.37 -9.51 5.04
C TYR A 110 3.17 -10.38 6.02
N GLY A 111 2.52 -10.93 7.05
CA GLY A 111 3.14 -11.83 8.02
C GLY A 111 2.58 -13.26 7.97
N PRO A 112 3.12 -14.18 8.80
CA PRO A 112 2.53 -15.50 8.99
C PRO A 112 1.07 -15.39 9.43
N GLY A 113 0.16 -16.13 8.79
CA GLY A 113 -1.29 -16.04 9.04
C GLY A 113 -1.98 -14.73 8.60
N GLY A 114 -1.24 -13.80 7.98
CA GLY A 114 -1.79 -12.55 7.44
C GLY A 114 -2.57 -12.76 6.14
N THR A 115 -3.38 -11.76 5.74
CA THR A 115 -4.17 -11.83 4.49
C THR A 115 -3.32 -11.86 3.22
N ARG A 116 -2.02 -11.59 3.32
CA ARG A 116 -0.99 -11.72 2.27
C ARG A 116 0.08 -12.76 2.62
N GLU A 117 -0.27 -13.78 3.41
CA GLU A 117 0.66 -14.85 3.77
C GLU A 117 1.28 -15.55 2.55
N PHE A 118 0.54 -15.65 1.43
CA PHE A 118 1.11 -16.16 0.18
C PHE A 118 2.27 -15.29 -0.31
N ASP A 119 2.08 -13.97 -0.39
CA ASP A 119 3.10 -13.01 -0.82
C ASP A 119 4.30 -13.04 0.14
N TRP A 120 4.07 -13.11 1.46
CA TRP A 120 5.12 -13.25 2.47
C TRP A 120 5.97 -14.52 2.27
N ASN A 121 5.32 -15.68 2.10
CA ASN A 121 6.03 -16.95 1.91
C ASN A 121 6.74 -17.00 0.56
N PHE A 122 6.10 -16.52 -0.51
CA PHE A 122 6.64 -16.65 -1.86
C PHE A 122 7.73 -15.61 -2.14
N ILE A 123 7.43 -14.33 -1.95
CA ILE A 123 8.40 -13.25 -2.22
C ILE A 123 9.52 -13.29 -1.20
N GLY A 124 9.18 -13.29 0.10
CA GLY A 124 10.19 -13.31 1.15
C GLY A 124 11.03 -14.58 1.09
N LYS A 125 10.45 -15.72 1.49
CA LYS A 125 11.24 -16.95 1.71
C LYS A 125 11.74 -17.61 0.43
N LYS A 126 10.97 -17.62 -0.67
CA LYS A 126 11.38 -18.35 -1.89
C LYS A 126 12.19 -17.51 -2.86
N ILE A 127 11.82 -16.24 -3.09
CA ILE A 127 12.55 -15.38 -4.03
C ILE A 127 13.76 -14.73 -3.36
N PHE A 128 13.61 -14.15 -2.16
CA PHE A 128 14.69 -13.42 -1.50
C PHE A 128 15.38 -14.19 -0.36
N GLY A 129 14.88 -15.38 0.02
CA GLY A 129 15.48 -16.20 1.06
C GLY A 129 15.30 -15.69 2.49
N GLU A 130 14.51 -14.63 2.72
CA GLU A 130 14.28 -14.06 4.05
C GLU A 130 12.84 -13.50 4.19
N PRO A 131 12.25 -13.49 5.41
CA PRO A 131 10.91 -12.93 5.61
C PRO A 131 10.82 -11.47 5.16
N LEU A 132 9.66 -11.06 4.64
CA LEU A 132 9.40 -9.63 4.41
C LEU A 132 9.48 -8.87 5.74
N ARG A 133 10.21 -7.76 5.73
CA ARG A 133 10.39 -6.86 6.88
C ARG A 133 9.87 -5.48 6.54
N PHE A 134 9.32 -4.81 7.55
CA PHE A 134 8.76 -3.47 7.43
C PHE A 134 9.37 -2.59 8.52
N ALA A 135 9.82 -1.39 8.15
CA ALA A 135 10.40 -0.45 9.11
C ALA A 135 10.00 0.99 8.77
N ALA A 136 9.74 1.77 9.81
CA ALA A 136 9.63 3.21 9.70
C ALA A 136 11.03 3.81 9.69
N VAL A 137 11.27 4.80 8.83
CA VAL A 137 12.53 5.53 8.74
C VAL A 137 12.26 7.02 8.52
N GLU A 138 13.26 7.86 8.80
CA GLU A 138 13.22 9.24 8.37
C GLU A 138 13.46 9.35 6.85
N MET A 139 12.95 10.41 6.23
CA MET A 139 13.07 10.61 4.78
C MET A 139 14.54 10.65 4.32
N ALA A 140 15.43 11.16 5.17
CA ALA A 140 16.86 11.28 4.92
C ALA A 140 17.60 9.93 4.97
N ASP A 141 17.00 8.92 5.59
CA ASP A 141 17.60 7.58 5.77
C ASP A 141 17.18 6.60 4.65
N LEU A 142 16.33 7.04 3.72
CA LEU A 142 15.98 6.25 2.54
C LEU A 142 17.18 6.20 1.57
N PRO A 143 17.46 5.02 0.97
CA PRO A 143 18.57 4.83 0.04
C PRO A 143 18.40 5.54 -1.31
#